data_AF-A0AAE0VH25-F1
#
_entry.id   AF-A0AAE0VH25-F1
#
_cell.length_a   1.000
_cell.length_b   1.000
_cell.length_c   1.000
_cell.angle_alpha   90.00
_cell.angle_beta   90.00
_cell.angle_gamma   90.00
#
_symmetry.space_group_name_H-M   'P 1'
#
loop_
_entity.id
_entity.type
_entity.pdbx_description
1 polymer ?
#
loop_
_entity_poly.entity_id
_entity_poly.type
_entity_poly.pdbx_seq_one_letter_code
_entity_poly.pdbx_strand_id
1 'polypeptide(L)'
;MAIGIFGNSLVLYIFKFRYKPSNHRYFILSLATFDLLFDLFGIPFMIVEMRLNYIFPSEAACKLHRLINYSYGCGSGLTVMTIAVDRYLKVCKPNGRQITNKMAKGLCFVLAFIGILFALPAVELYGEHNVQRKQNITITQCLPRNKYKENPLFPTLYNGFLALCFITTVVTISICYTLIVRRVKTHKVTREMTFRSTISTTISTRSLHSSEDPSSTSNQAIFTQEGTSKKNSTRLKATVKTHRVAKMLFVVTAVFIVSYIPYFCLIITIYANANTNFKEDWSKTGEAFFEVFWRSFLINSFTNPIIYGFMDKKFRVECKTLLNRFINRG
;
A
#
# COMPACT_ATOMS: atom_id res chain seq x y z
N MET A 1 3.54 16.09 3.70
CA MET A 1 3.85 17.00 2.58
C MET A 1 5.33 16.99 2.20
N ALA A 2 6.25 17.77 2.81
CA ALA A 2 7.63 17.89 2.31
C ALA A 2 8.38 16.54 2.16
N ILE A 3 8.33 15.70 3.20
CA ILE A 3 8.91 14.33 3.17
C ILE A 3 8.26 13.48 2.07
N GLY A 4 6.95 13.60 1.90
CA GLY A 4 6.18 12.87 0.89
C GLY A 4 6.53 13.31 -0.54
N ILE A 5 6.55 14.62 -0.82
CA ILE A 5 6.94 15.16 -2.13
C ILE A 5 8.34 14.68 -2.52
N PHE A 6 9.32 14.90 -1.65
CA PHE A 6 10.71 14.50 -1.91
C PHE A 6 10.85 12.99 -2.05
N GLY A 7 10.31 12.25 -1.08
CA GLY A 7 10.41 10.79 -1.02
C GLY A 7 9.74 10.10 -2.21
N ASN A 8 8.50 10.47 -2.53
CA ASN A 8 7.76 9.86 -3.64
C ASN A 8 8.34 10.25 -5.00
N SER A 9 8.85 11.47 -5.16
CA SER A 9 9.59 11.86 -6.37
C SER A 9 10.84 10.99 -6.57
N LEU A 10 11.59 10.73 -5.50
CA LEU A 10 12.75 9.84 -5.53
C LEU A 10 12.35 8.40 -5.86
N VAL A 11 11.26 7.90 -5.27
CA VAL A 11 10.70 6.57 -5.58
C VAL A 11 10.33 6.47 -7.06
N LEU A 12 9.58 7.43 -7.59
CA LEU A 12 9.20 7.47 -9.00
C LEU A 12 10.43 7.44 -9.90
N TYR A 13 11.42 8.29 -9.63
CA TYR A 13 12.66 8.34 -10.41
C TYR A 13 13.42 7.00 -10.38
N ILE A 14 13.72 6.46 -9.19
CA ILE A 14 14.51 5.24 -9.05
C ILE A 14 13.78 4.03 -9.63
N PHE A 15 12.50 3.84 -9.31
CA PHE A 15 11.75 2.70 -9.83
C PHE A 15 11.48 2.81 -11.34
N LYS A 16 11.38 4.02 -11.90
CA LYS A 16 11.20 4.21 -13.35
C LYS A 16 12.48 3.90 -14.12
N PHE A 17 13.64 4.39 -13.66
CA PHE A 17 14.87 4.36 -14.44
C PHE A 17 15.88 3.29 -14.02
N ARG A 18 15.86 2.84 -12.76
CA ARG A 18 16.87 1.89 -12.23
C ARG A 18 16.36 0.47 -11.99
N TYR A 19 15.04 0.25 -12.02
CA TYR A 19 14.43 -1.06 -11.80
C TYR A 19 14.00 -1.74 -13.10
N LYS A 20 14.32 -3.03 -13.23
CA LYS A 20 13.84 -3.87 -14.34
C LYS A 20 12.30 -3.98 -14.30
N PRO A 21 11.63 -4.04 -15.46
CA PRO A 21 10.18 -4.22 -15.53
C PRO A 21 9.70 -5.43 -14.71
N SER A 22 8.68 -5.22 -13.88
CA SER A 22 8.07 -6.25 -13.05
C SER A 22 6.73 -5.74 -12.50
N ASN A 23 5.79 -6.63 -12.14
CA ASN A 23 4.50 -6.19 -11.59
C ASN A 23 4.66 -5.29 -10.35
N HIS A 24 5.55 -5.67 -9.42
CA HIS A 24 5.77 -4.91 -8.19
C HIS A 24 6.26 -3.50 -8.46
N ARG A 25 7.11 -3.32 -9.48
CA ARG A 25 7.58 -1.99 -9.91
C ARG A 25 6.39 -1.12 -10.34
N TYR A 26 5.47 -1.63 -11.16
CA TYR A 26 4.32 -0.85 -11.62
C TYR A 26 3.40 -0.45 -10.46
N PHE A 27 3.12 -1.36 -9.54
CA PHE A 27 2.30 -1.03 -8.37
C PHE A 27 2.96 -0.01 -7.43
N ILE A 28 4.28 -0.11 -7.21
CA ILE A 28 5.04 0.89 -6.43
C ILE A 28 5.02 2.25 -7.12
N LEU A 29 5.19 2.30 -8.45
CA LEU A 29 5.06 3.55 -9.21
C LEU A 29 3.65 4.13 -9.10
N SER A 30 2.62 3.29 -9.12
CA SER A 30 1.23 3.73 -8.94
C SER A 30 0.99 4.35 -7.56
N LEU A 31 1.45 3.69 -6.49
CA LEU A 31 1.36 4.22 -5.12
C LEU A 31 2.08 5.56 -4.98
N ALA A 32 3.34 5.63 -5.44
CA ALA A 32 4.11 6.87 -5.39
C ALA A 32 3.48 8.00 -6.23
N THR A 33 2.73 7.66 -7.29
CA THR A 33 1.98 8.66 -8.06
C THR A 33 0.77 9.17 -7.28
N PHE A 34 -0.02 8.28 -6.66
CA PHE A 34 -1.14 8.68 -5.79
C PHE A 34 -0.65 9.55 -4.64
N ASP A 35 0.40 9.10 -3.95
CA ASP A 35 0.96 9.80 -2.80
C ASP A 35 1.50 11.19 -3.21
N LEU A 36 2.23 11.30 -4.33
CA LEU A 36 2.75 12.57 -4.80
C LEU A 36 1.63 13.55 -5.22
N LEU A 37 0.61 13.08 -5.94
CA LEU A 37 -0.53 13.93 -6.30
C LEU A 37 -1.28 14.41 -5.06
N PHE A 38 -1.44 13.54 -4.07
CA PHE A 38 -2.08 13.89 -2.81
C PHE A 38 -1.23 14.88 -1.99
N ASP A 39 0.08 14.72 -1.95
CA ASP A 39 0.98 15.66 -1.29
C ASP A 39 1.03 17.04 -2.00
N LEU A 40 0.91 17.07 -3.34
CA LEU A 40 0.95 18.31 -4.12
C LEU A 40 -0.38 19.08 -4.13
N PHE A 41 -1.51 18.38 -4.07
CA PHE A 41 -2.83 19.01 -4.19
C PHE A 41 -3.71 18.77 -2.97
N GLY A 42 -3.88 17.52 -2.54
CA GLY A 42 -4.75 17.15 -1.43
C GLY A 42 -4.37 17.84 -0.11
N ILE A 43 -3.11 17.71 0.31
CA ILE A 43 -2.63 18.30 1.57
C ILE A 43 -2.67 19.84 1.55
N PRO A 44 -2.19 20.56 0.51
CA PRO A 44 -2.33 22.01 0.46
C PRO A 44 -3.77 22.50 0.58
N PHE A 45 -4.72 21.86 -0.12
CA PHE A 45 -6.15 22.21 0.05
C PHE A 45 -6.64 21.92 1.47
N MET A 46 -6.18 20.85 2.10
CA MET A 46 -6.52 20.54 3.50
C MET A 46 -5.94 21.58 4.48
N ILE A 47 -4.72 22.07 4.22
CA ILE A 47 -4.12 23.15 5.00
C ILE A 47 -4.94 24.42 4.84
N VAL A 48 -5.36 24.75 3.61
CA VAL A 48 -6.26 25.88 3.34
C VAL A 48 -7.58 25.71 4.10
N GLU A 49 -8.20 24.53 4.07
CA GLU A 49 -9.42 24.24 4.85
C GLU A 49 -9.21 24.47 6.35
N MET A 50 -8.07 24.04 6.91
CA MET A 50 -7.76 24.24 8.33
C MET A 50 -7.44 25.70 8.70
N ARG A 51 -6.75 26.44 7.82
CA ARG A 51 -6.28 27.81 8.10
C ARG A 51 -7.31 28.87 7.73
N LEU A 52 -8.03 28.68 6.64
CA LEU A 52 -9.11 29.53 6.15
C LEU A 52 -10.48 28.92 6.48
N ASN A 53 -10.62 28.35 7.67
CA ASN A 53 -11.87 27.72 8.15
C ASN A 53 -13.05 28.71 8.25
N TYR A 54 -12.85 29.97 7.84
CA TYR A 54 -13.83 31.05 7.80
C TYR A 54 -14.12 31.60 6.39
N ILE A 55 -13.24 31.37 5.40
CA ILE A 55 -13.38 31.87 4.02
C ILE A 55 -12.81 30.84 3.06
N PHE A 56 -13.57 29.77 2.79
CA PHE A 56 -13.20 28.81 1.76
C PHE A 56 -13.36 29.47 0.37
N PRO A 57 -12.35 29.39 -0.51
CA PRO A 57 -12.24 30.31 -1.66
C PRO A 57 -13.27 30.10 -2.78
N SER A 58 -13.85 28.90 -2.92
CA SER A 58 -14.78 28.57 -4.02
C SER A 58 -15.46 27.21 -3.83
N GLU A 59 -16.73 27.08 -4.22
CA GLU A 59 -17.43 25.79 -4.35
C GLU A 59 -16.66 24.79 -5.26
N ALA A 60 -16.13 25.26 -6.39
CA ALA A 60 -15.39 24.42 -7.32
C ALA A 60 -14.11 23.85 -6.68
N ALA A 61 -13.40 24.67 -5.90
CA ALA A 61 -12.24 24.22 -5.13
C ALA A 61 -12.63 23.19 -4.06
N CYS A 62 -13.80 23.31 -3.42
CA CYS A 62 -14.29 22.37 -2.41
C CYS A 62 -14.57 21.01 -3.06
N LYS A 63 -15.30 21.00 -4.17
CA LYS A 63 -15.59 19.81 -4.96
C LYS A 63 -14.32 19.12 -5.44
N LEU A 64 -13.38 19.88 -6.01
CA LEU A 64 -12.11 19.35 -6.50
C LEU A 64 -11.26 18.77 -5.38
N HIS A 65 -11.15 19.47 -4.25
CA HIS A 65 -10.45 18.99 -3.06
C HIS A 65 -11.01 17.64 -2.59
N ARG A 66 -12.34 17.55 -2.44
CA ARG A 66 -13.00 16.30 -2.01
C ARG A 66 -12.78 15.19 -3.03
N LEU A 67 -12.92 15.47 -4.33
CA LEU A 67 -12.63 14.50 -5.38
C LEU A 67 -11.19 13.95 -5.29
N ILE A 68 -10.19 14.81 -5.07
CA ILE A 68 -8.79 14.40 -4.93
C ILE A 68 -8.59 13.51 -3.70
N ASN A 69 -9.12 13.90 -2.53
CA ASN A 69 -8.93 13.11 -1.30
C ASN A 69 -9.58 11.73 -1.38
N TYR A 70 -10.84 11.66 -1.82
CA TYR A 70 -11.56 10.39 -1.90
C TYR A 70 -10.97 9.49 -2.99
N SER A 71 -10.57 10.05 -4.15
CA SER A 71 -9.93 9.26 -5.21
C SER A 71 -8.56 8.74 -4.81
N TYR A 72 -7.78 9.51 -4.04
CA TYR A 72 -6.54 9.05 -3.41
C TYR A 72 -6.79 7.84 -2.52
N GLY A 73 -7.74 7.93 -1.58
CA GLY A 73 -8.04 6.84 -0.64
C GLY A 73 -8.54 5.57 -1.34
N CYS A 74 -9.50 5.71 -2.27
CA CYS A 74 -10.05 4.59 -3.01
C CYS A 74 -9.00 3.95 -3.95
N GLY A 75 -8.29 4.76 -4.74
CA GLY A 75 -7.31 4.27 -5.72
C GLY A 75 -6.10 3.59 -5.07
N SER A 76 -5.56 4.19 -3.99
CA SER A 76 -4.45 3.59 -3.23
C SER A 76 -4.89 2.31 -2.50
N GLY A 77 -6.09 2.28 -1.90
CA GLY A 77 -6.69 1.11 -1.27
C GLY A 77 -6.84 -0.09 -2.21
N LEU A 78 -7.41 0.15 -3.40
CA LEU A 78 -7.54 -0.87 -4.44
C LEU A 78 -6.17 -1.37 -4.93
N THR A 79 -5.18 -0.48 -5.00
CA THR A 79 -3.81 -0.82 -5.38
C THR A 79 -3.14 -1.73 -4.35
N VAL A 80 -3.24 -1.41 -3.05
CA VAL A 80 -2.65 -2.25 -1.99
C VAL A 80 -3.33 -3.61 -1.88
N MET A 81 -4.64 -3.68 -2.09
CA MET A 81 -5.37 -4.95 -2.19
C MET A 81 -4.82 -5.80 -3.35
N THR A 82 -4.66 -5.20 -4.52
CA THR A 82 -4.13 -5.87 -5.71
C THR A 82 -2.67 -6.33 -5.52
N ILE A 83 -1.86 -5.55 -4.81
CA ILE A 83 -0.49 -5.95 -4.42
C ILE A 83 -0.51 -7.24 -3.59
N ALA A 84 -1.41 -7.34 -2.60
CA ALA A 84 -1.51 -8.53 -1.76
C ALA A 84 -1.89 -9.78 -2.60
N VAL A 85 -2.83 -9.63 -3.54
CA VAL A 85 -3.21 -10.70 -4.48
C VAL A 85 -2.03 -11.09 -5.39
N ASP A 86 -1.30 -10.13 -5.98
CA ASP A 86 -0.11 -10.41 -6.80
C ASP A 86 0.96 -11.18 -6.01
N ARG A 87 1.14 -10.86 -4.72
CA ARG A 87 2.08 -11.59 -3.86
C ARG A 87 1.60 -12.99 -3.53
N TYR A 88 0.31 -13.14 -3.23
CA TYR A 88 -0.29 -14.44 -2.97
C TYR A 88 -0.13 -15.37 -4.18
N LEU A 89 -0.44 -14.90 -5.39
CA LEU A 89 -0.29 -15.70 -6.61
C LEU A 89 1.14 -16.18 -6.82
N LYS A 90 2.13 -15.32 -6.60
CA LYS A 90 3.56 -15.65 -6.80
C LYS A 90 4.12 -16.61 -5.75
N VAL A 91 3.68 -16.51 -4.50
CA VAL A 91 4.22 -17.33 -3.41
C VAL A 91 3.44 -18.63 -3.25
N CYS A 92 2.11 -18.56 -3.29
CA CYS A 92 1.24 -19.70 -2.99
C CYS A 92 0.85 -20.49 -4.24
N LYS A 93 0.77 -19.86 -5.42
CA LYS A 93 0.35 -20.50 -6.67
C LYS A 93 1.36 -20.31 -7.81
N PRO A 94 2.64 -20.72 -7.66
CA PRO A 94 3.68 -20.44 -8.65
C PRO A 94 3.42 -21.00 -10.06
N ASN A 95 2.66 -22.10 -10.17
CA ASN A 95 2.30 -22.73 -11.46
C ASN A 95 0.90 -22.29 -11.95
N GLY A 96 0.19 -21.47 -11.19
CA GLY A 96 -1.13 -20.97 -11.56
C GLY A 96 -1.05 -19.71 -12.43
N ARG A 97 -2.21 -19.21 -12.87
CA ARG A 97 -2.32 -17.95 -13.62
C ARG A 97 -1.72 -16.80 -12.81
N GLN A 98 -0.73 -16.14 -13.39
CA GLN A 98 -0.05 -14.98 -12.80
C GLN A 98 -0.54 -13.68 -13.43
N ILE A 99 -0.46 -12.59 -12.66
CA ILE A 99 -0.55 -11.24 -13.23
C ILE A 99 0.71 -11.03 -14.09
N THR A 100 0.54 -10.63 -15.34
CA THR A 100 1.68 -10.31 -16.23
C THR A 100 2.09 -8.85 -16.06
N ASN A 101 3.28 -8.49 -16.55
CA ASN A 101 3.74 -7.09 -16.53
C ASN A 101 2.80 -6.14 -17.29
N LYS A 102 2.23 -6.59 -18.43
CA LYS A 102 1.27 -5.83 -19.22
C LYS A 102 -0.04 -5.64 -18.45
N MET A 103 -0.55 -6.71 -17.82
CA MET A 103 -1.73 -6.65 -16.98
C MET A 103 -1.53 -5.73 -15.77
N ALA A 104 -0.38 -5.82 -15.08
CA ALA A 104 -0.08 -4.97 -13.92
C ALA A 104 -0.08 -3.49 -14.30
N LYS A 105 0.52 -3.12 -15.45
CA LYS A 105 0.50 -1.75 -15.96
C LYS A 105 -0.94 -1.28 -16.24
N GLY A 106 -1.75 -2.09 -16.92
CA GLY A 106 -3.15 -1.78 -17.21
C GLY A 106 -3.99 -1.64 -15.94
N LEU A 107 -3.81 -2.55 -14.98
CA LEU A 107 -4.49 -2.52 -13.68
C LEU A 107 -4.23 -1.20 -12.94
N CYS A 108 -3.02 -0.64 -12.98
CA CYS A 108 -2.75 0.65 -12.32
C CYS A 108 -3.67 1.77 -12.83
N PHE A 109 -3.90 1.85 -14.14
CA PHE A 109 -4.80 2.85 -14.74
C PHE A 109 -6.27 2.54 -14.44
N VAL A 110 -6.68 1.27 -14.55
CA VAL A 110 -8.06 0.86 -14.27
C VAL A 110 -8.43 1.13 -12.81
N LEU A 111 -7.55 0.80 -11.86
CA LEU A 111 -7.80 1.02 -10.44
C LEU A 111 -7.82 2.51 -10.08
N ALA A 112 -6.99 3.34 -10.74
CA ALA A 112 -7.06 4.79 -10.59
C ALA A 112 -8.39 5.36 -11.10
N PHE A 113 -8.86 4.88 -12.25
CA PHE A 113 -10.15 5.28 -12.80
C PHE A 113 -11.31 4.85 -11.88
N ILE A 114 -11.32 3.62 -11.39
CA ILE A 114 -12.32 3.14 -10.41
C ILE A 114 -12.28 3.99 -9.14
N GLY A 115 -11.07 4.36 -8.67
CA GLY A 115 -10.91 5.25 -7.52
C GLY A 115 -11.57 6.62 -7.73
N ILE A 116 -11.45 7.19 -8.93
CA ILE A 116 -12.15 8.44 -9.30
C ILE A 116 -13.66 8.22 -9.32
N LEU A 117 -14.14 7.13 -9.93
CA LEU A 117 -15.58 6.82 -9.96
C LEU A 117 -16.19 6.71 -8.55
N PHE A 118 -15.49 6.05 -7.63
CA PHE A 118 -15.93 5.94 -6.23
C PHE A 118 -15.88 7.27 -5.48
N ALA A 119 -15.08 8.23 -5.96
CA ALA A 119 -14.98 9.57 -5.39
C ALA A 119 -16.03 10.56 -5.95
N LEU A 120 -16.65 10.26 -7.10
CA LEU A 120 -17.63 11.15 -7.72
C LEU A 120 -18.83 11.52 -6.82
N PRO A 121 -19.42 10.62 -6.02
CA PRO A 121 -20.52 11.00 -5.11
C PRO A 121 -20.12 12.06 -4.08
N ALA A 122 -18.84 12.20 -3.76
CA ALA A 122 -18.35 13.25 -2.87
C ALA A 122 -18.54 14.67 -3.47
N VAL A 123 -18.50 14.80 -4.80
CA VAL A 123 -18.71 16.09 -5.49
C VAL A 123 -20.14 16.59 -5.27
N GLU A 124 -21.10 15.68 -5.21
CA GLU A 124 -22.49 15.99 -4.93
C GLU A 124 -22.71 16.21 -3.42
N LEU A 125 -22.07 15.37 -2.58
CA LEU A 125 -22.20 15.45 -1.13
C LEU A 125 -21.73 16.79 -0.55
N TYR A 126 -20.60 17.31 -1.04
CA TYR A 126 -19.94 18.50 -0.49
C TYR A 126 -20.17 19.76 -1.34
N GLY A 127 -20.14 20.92 -0.69
CA GLY A 127 -20.23 22.23 -1.33
C GLY A 127 -19.81 23.36 -0.39
N GLU A 128 -19.88 24.59 -0.89
CA GLU A 128 -19.68 25.77 -0.05
C GLU A 128 -20.93 26.06 0.80
N HIS A 129 -20.71 26.44 2.06
CA HIS A 129 -21.77 26.79 3.01
C HIS A 129 -21.45 28.09 3.70
N ASN A 130 -22.40 29.01 3.66
CA ASN A 130 -22.39 30.24 4.44
C ASN A 130 -23.00 29.95 5.81
N VAL A 131 -22.15 29.83 6.83
CA VAL A 131 -22.56 29.63 8.23
C VAL A 131 -22.57 30.99 8.92
N GLN A 132 -23.69 31.35 9.55
CA GLN A 132 -23.76 32.53 10.42
C GLN A 132 -23.19 32.16 11.79
N ARG A 133 -22.09 32.80 12.21
CA ARG A 133 -21.56 32.63 13.58
C ARG A 133 -22.16 33.67 14.53
N LYS A 134 -22.10 33.40 15.84
CA LYS A 134 -22.41 34.41 16.88
C LYS A 134 -21.66 35.72 16.54
N GLN A 135 -22.38 36.84 16.49
CA GLN A 135 -21.97 38.19 16.03
C GLN A 135 -22.23 38.58 14.54
N ASN A 136 -23.21 37.98 13.83
CA ASN A 136 -23.61 38.36 12.45
C ASN A 136 -22.49 38.27 11.39
N ILE A 137 -21.45 37.46 11.63
CA ILE A 137 -20.39 37.21 10.66
C ILE A 137 -20.74 35.96 9.86
N THR A 138 -20.94 36.13 8.56
CA THR A 138 -21.09 35.02 7.61
C THR A 138 -19.72 34.45 7.27
N ILE A 139 -19.52 33.15 7.52
CA ILE A 139 -18.29 32.42 7.18
C ILE A 139 -18.59 31.40 6.08
N THR A 140 -17.66 31.19 5.15
CA THR A 140 -17.83 30.22 4.06
C THR A 140 -16.95 28.99 4.33
N GLN A 141 -17.56 27.80 4.41
CA GLN A 141 -16.88 26.54 4.72
C GLN A 141 -17.18 25.44 3.67
N CYS A 142 -16.26 24.49 3.50
CA CYS A 142 -16.46 23.32 2.63
C CYS A 142 -17.10 22.16 3.41
N LEU A 143 -18.42 22.09 3.45
CA LEU A 143 -19.19 21.15 4.29
C LEU A 143 -20.17 20.30 3.45
N PRO A 144 -20.70 19.19 3.99
CA PRO A 144 -21.82 18.48 3.37
C PRO A 144 -23.01 19.42 3.11
N ARG A 145 -23.69 19.26 1.96
CA ARG A 145 -24.86 20.09 1.59
C ARG A 145 -25.99 20.03 2.63
N ASN A 146 -26.70 21.15 2.83
CA ASN A 146 -27.77 21.28 3.84
C ASN A 146 -28.91 20.28 3.65
N LYS A 147 -29.24 19.90 2.41
CA LYS A 147 -30.24 18.85 2.13
C LYS A 147 -29.95 17.51 2.81
N TYR A 148 -28.70 17.28 3.19
CA TYR A 148 -28.26 16.08 3.89
C TYR A 148 -28.29 16.20 5.43
N LYS A 149 -28.58 17.39 5.98
CA LYS A 149 -28.89 17.54 7.41
C LYS A 149 -30.28 16.99 7.72
N GLU A 150 -31.24 17.27 6.84
CA GLU A 150 -32.63 16.81 6.99
C GLU A 150 -32.79 15.34 6.55
N ASN A 151 -32.09 14.93 5.48
CA ASN A 151 -32.11 13.55 5.00
C ASN A 151 -30.68 12.97 4.90
N PRO A 152 -30.18 12.30 5.95
CA PRO A 152 -28.84 11.74 5.99
C PRO A 152 -28.69 10.41 5.23
N LEU A 153 -29.71 9.94 4.48
CA LEU A 153 -29.67 8.65 3.80
C LEU A 153 -28.51 8.57 2.80
N PHE A 154 -28.36 9.56 1.92
CA PHE A 154 -27.31 9.58 0.91
C PHE A 154 -25.89 9.54 1.50
N PRO A 155 -25.49 10.43 2.44
CA PRO A 155 -24.17 10.33 3.06
C PRO A 155 -23.97 9.04 3.85
N THR A 156 -25.02 8.50 4.49
CA THR A 156 -24.93 7.23 5.21
C THR A 156 -24.65 6.06 4.26
N LEU A 157 -25.38 5.97 3.14
CA LEU A 157 -25.15 4.94 2.12
C LEU A 157 -23.77 5.09 1.47
N TYR A 158 -23.36 6.31 1.13
CA TYR A 158 -22.06 6.55 0.51
C TYR A 158 -20.89 6.19 1.44
N ASN A 159 -20.90 6.66 2.69
CA ASN A 159 -19.86 6.33 3.64
C ASN A 159 -19.89 4.86 4.06
N GLY A 160 -21.08 4.25 4.14
CA GLY A 160 -21.24 2.81 4.35
C GLY A 160 -20.63 1.98 3.21
N PHE A 161 -20.83 2.40 1.96
CA PHE A 161 -20.18 1.79 0.80
C PHE A 161 -18.65 1.90 0.88
N LEU A 162 -18.10 3.08 1.21
CA LEU A 162 -16.66 3.25 1.36
C LEU A 162 -16.08 2.40 2.50
N ALA A 163 -16.79 2.32 3.64
CA ALA A 163 -16.41 1.48 4.76
C ALA A 163 -16.42 -0.01 4.37
N LEU A 164 -17.42 -0.46 3.60
CA LEU A 164 -17.47 -1.82 3.08
C LEU A 164 -16.28 -2.11 2.15
N CYS A 165 -15.95 -1.21 1.23
CA CYS A 165 -14.77 -1.35 0.37
C CYS A 165 -13.46 -1.46 1.18
N PHE A 166 -13.34 -0.66 2.25
CA PHE A 166 -12.20 -0.75 3.16
C PHE A 166 -12.15 -2.09 3.91
N ILE A 167 -13.29 -2.57 4.43
CA ILE A 167 -13.39 -3.88 5.08
C ILE A 167 -13.02 -5.00 4.10
N THR A 168 -13.54 -4.97 2.88
CA THR A 168 -13.17 -5.95 1.83
C THR A 168 -11.66 -5.93 1.54
N THR A 169 -11.06 -4.73 1.52
CA THR A 169 -9.60 -4.58 1.36
C THR A 169 -8.85 -5.23 2.52
N VAL A 170 -9.22 -4.94 3.76
CA VAL A 170 -8.60 -5.50 4.98
C VAL A 170 -8.74 -7.02 5.00
N VAL A 171 -9.93 -7.56 4.73
CA VAL A 171 -10.19 -9.00 4.72
C VAL A 171 -9.35 -9.70 3.64
N THR A 172 -9.35 -9.17 2.42
CA THR A 172 -8.58 -9.73 1.29
C THR A 172 -7.08 -9.74 1.60
N ILE A 173 -6.55 -8.63 2.11
CA ILE A 173 -5.14 -8.51 2.52
C ILE A 173 -4.81 -9.53 3.62
N SER A 174 -5.64 -9.61 4.64
CA SER A 174 -5.45 -10.51 5.79
C SER A 174 -5.43 -11.98 5.36
N ILE A 175 -6.38 -12.39 4.51
CA ILE A 175 -6.42 -13.74 3.93
C ILE A 175 -5.16 -14.01 3.10
N CYS A 176 -4.82 -13.10 2.17
CA CYS A 176 -3.65 -13.28 1.30
C CYS A 176 -2.36 -13.46 2.10
N TYR A 177 -2.10 -12.58 3.08
CA TYR A 177 -0.88 -12.67 3.87
C TYR A 177 -0.86 -13.83 4.85
N THR A 178 -2.01 -14.21 5.42
CA THR A 178 -2.11 -15.42 6.25
C THR A 178 -1.74 -16.66 5.43
N LEU A 179 -2.27 -16.78 4.20
CA LEU A 179 -1.94 -17.87 3.29
C LEU A 179 -0.46 -17.85 2.87
N ILE A 180 0.10 -16.66 2.59
CA ILE A 180 1.54 -16.50 2.30
C ILE A 180 2.37 -17.03 3.48
N VAL A 181 2.10 -16.57 4.71
CA VAL A 181 2.86 -16.98 5.90
C VAL A 181 2.75 -18.49 6.13
N ARG A 182 1.55 -19.06 6.03
CA ARG A 182 1.34 -20.52 6.11
C ARG A 182 2.20 -21.25 5.08
N ARG A 183 2.16 -20.82 3.81
CA ARG A 183 2.95 -21.42 2.73
C ARG A 183 4.45 -21.32 2.98
N VAL A 184 4.95 -20.18 3.47
CA VAL A 184 6.37 -19.98 3.80
C VAL A 184 6.80 -20.96 4.89
N LYS A 185 6.01 -21.11 5.95
CA LYS A 185 6.31 -22.01 7.07
C LYS A 185 6.36 -23.46 6.60
N THR A 186 5.35 -23.91 5.85
CA THR A 186 5.32 -25.28 5.29
C THR A 186 6.54 -25.56 4.41
N HIS A 187 6.89 -24.66 3.49
CA HIS A 187 8.06 -24.84 2.62
C HIS A 187 9.39 -24.92 3.37
N LYS A 188 9.55 -24.16 4.47
CA LYS A 188 10.75 -24.26 5.32
C LYS A 188 10.84 -25.64 5.97
N VAL A 189 9.75 -26.10 6.59
CA VAL A 189 9.68 -27.41 7.26
C VAL A 189 9.95 -28.55 6.27
N THR A 190 9.29 -28.54 5.09
CA THR A 190 9.53 -29.54 4.04
C THR A 190 10.99 -29.53 3.59
N ARG A 191 11.59 -28.36 3.37
CA ARG A 191 12.99 -28.26 2.93
C ARG A 191 13.97 -28.75 3.98
N GLU A 192 13.72 -28.48 5.26
CA GLU A 192 14.53 -28.97 6.37
C GLU A 192 14.44 -30.50 6.50
N MET A 193 13.23 -31.06 6.36
CA MET A 193 13.03 -32.52 6.35
C MET A 193 13.75 -33.17 5.16
N THR A 194 13.57 -32.65 3.93
CA THR A 194 14.26 -33.19 2.75
C THR A 194 15.79 -33.11 2.90
N PHE A 195 16.33 -32.00 3.43
CA PHE A 195 17.77 -31.86 3.66
C PHE A 195 18.30 -32.89 4.66
N ARG A 196 17.58 -33.13 5.77
CA ARG A 196 17.93 -34.18 6.75
C ARG A 196 17.91 -35.57 6.10
N SER A 197 16.87 -35.91 5.33
CA SER A 197 16.80 -37.18 4.61
C SER A 197 17.95 -37.35 3.62
N THR A 198 18.29 -36.32 2.82
CA THR A 198 19.42 -36.38 1.87
C THR A 198 20.77 -36.59 2.58
N ILE A 199 20.99 -35.96 3.73
CA ILE A 199 22.20 -36.19 4.53
C ILE A 199 22.26 -37.64 5.02
N SER A 200 21.18 -38.16 5.61
CA SER A 200 21.14 -39.54 6.07
C SER A 200 21.40 -40.54 4.94
N THR A 201 20.78 -40.36 3.76
CA THR A 201 21.03 -41.22 2.59
C THR A 201 22.47 -41.14 2.10
N THR A 202 23.08 -39.95 2.09
CA THR A 202 24.47 -39.74 1.64
C THR A 202 25.48 -40.37 2.60
N ILE A 203 25.20 -40.35 3.91
CA ILE A 203 26.03 -41.01 4.92
C ILE A 203 25.93 -42.53 4.75
N SER A 204 24.72 -43.08 4.57
CA SER A 204 24.50 -44.52 4.38
C SER A 204 25.10 -45.06 3.06
N THR A 205 25.07 -44.30 1.97
CA THR A 205 25.72 -44.73 0.71
C THR A 205 27.24 -44.65 0.79
N ARG A 206 27.80 -43.69 1.55
CA ARG A 206 29.25 -43.58 1.74
C ARG A 206 29.82 -44.69 2.63
N SER A 207 29.03 -45.25 3.55
CA SER A 207 29.42 -46.44 4.33
C SER A 207 29.31 -47.75 3.56
N LEU A 208 28.55 -47.79 2.45
CA LEU A 208 28.43 -48.98 1.59
C LEU A 208 29.49 -49.04 0.48
N HIS A 209 30.10 -47.90 0.13
CA HIS A 209 31.07 -47.82 -0.98
C HIS A 209 32.55 -47.82 -0.52
N SER A 210 32.83 -48.32 0.68
CA SER A 210 34.21 -48.55 1.14
C SER A 210 34.83 -49.86 0.61
N SER A 211 34.24 -50.48 -0.41
CA SER A 211 34.60 -51.83 -0.87
C SER A 211 34.51 -52.04 -2.38
N GLU A 212 34.89 -51.08 -3.24
CA GLU A 212 34.99 -51.36 -4.69
C GLU A 212 35.99 -50.45 -5.43
N ASP A 213 36.75 -51.08 -6.32
CA ASP A 213 37.92 -50.57 -7.06
C ASP A 213 37.67 -49.35 -7.96
N PRO A 214 38.69 -48.50 -8.22
CA PRO A 214 38.55 -47.28 -9.01
C PRO A 214 38.85 -47.53 -10.50
N SER A 215 37.84 -47.86 -11.30
CA SER A 215 37.97 -47.66 -12.75
C SER A 215 36.65 -47.41 -13.47
N SER A 216 36.57 -46.22 -14.09
CA SER A 216 35.70 -45.84 -15.22
C SER A 216 34.23 -45.42 -14.94
N THR A 217 33.99 -44.22 -14.39
CA THR A 217 32.90 -43.27 -14.80
C THR A 217 32.87 -41.99 -13.95
N SER A 218 33.88 -41.11 -14.05
CA SER A 218 33.92 -39.88 -13.23
C SER A 218 33.48 -38.60 -13.97
N ASN A 219 33.44 -38.56 -15.30
CA ASN A 219 33.29 -37.27 -16.01
C ASN A 219 31.84 -36.86 -16.34
N GLN A 220 30.87 -37.79 -16.41
CA GLN A 220 29.46 -37.46 -16.73
C GLN A 220 28.62 -37.03 -15.52
N ALA A 221 28.92 -37.55 -14.32
CA ALA A 221 28.21 -37.20 -13.09
C ALA A 221 28.58 -35.80 -12.56
N ILE A 222 29.80 -35.34 -12.80
CA ILE A 222 30.29 -34.01 -12.36
C ILE A 222 29.62 -32.88 -13.17
N PHE A 223 29.47 -33.05 -14.49
CA PHE A 223 28.86 -32.04 -15.36
C PHE A 223 27.35 -31.86 -15.12
N THR A 224 26.64 -32.93 -14.76
CA THR A 224 25.22 -32.90 -14.40
C THR A 224 24.98 -32.33 -12.99
N GLN A 225 25.91 -32.55 -12.03
CA GLN A 225 25.84 -31.95 -10.69
C GLN A 225 26.09 -30.42 -10.68
N GLU A 226 27.04 -29.91 -11.47
CA GLU A 226 27.28 -28.46 -11.54
C GLU A 226 26.09 -27.70 -12.15
N GLY A 227 25.49 -28.24 -13.22
CA GLY A 227 24.33 -27.65 -13.89
C GLY A 227 23.07 -27.61 -13.01
N THR A 228 22.81 -28.71 -12.28
CA THR A 228 21.69 -28.80 -11.32
C THR A 228 21.91 -27.93 -10.08
N SER A 229 23.15 -27.86 -9.56
CA SER A 229 23.52 -26.99 -8.43
C SER A 229 23.39 -25.50 -8.74
N LYS A 230 23.86 -25.04 -9.91
CA LYS A 230 23.68 -23.64 -10.38
C LYS A 230 22.19 -23.30 -10.59
N LYS A 231 21.39 -24.21 -11.16
CA LYS A 231 19.93 -24.02 -11.36
C LYS A 231 19.18 -23.94 -10.02
N ASN A 232 19.51 -24.81 -9.07
CA ASN A 232 18.94 -24.81 -7.72
C ASN A 232 19.31 -23.56 -6.92
N SER A 233 20.56 -23.11 -7.00
CA SER A 233 21.02 -21.85 -6.38
C SER A 233 20.29 -20.63 -6.95
N THR A 234 20.09 -20.57 -8.26
CA THR A 234 19.38 -19.47 -8.94
C THR A 234 17.90 -19.45 -8.54
N ARG A 235 17.24 -20.62 -8.53
CA ARG A 235 15.84 -20.76 -8.09
C ARG A 235 15.66 -20.35 -6.63
N LEU A 236 16.58 -20.76 -5.75
CA LEU A 236 16.57 -20.37 -4.34
C LEU A 236 16.72 -18.85 -4.16
N LYS A 237 17.67 -18.22 -4.88
CA LYS A 237 17.85 -16.76 -4.87
C LYS A 237 16.60 -16.02 -5.33
N ALA A 238 15.93 -16.51 -6.37
CA ALA A 238 14.67 -15.95 -6.86
C ALA A 238 13.55 -16.05 -5.82
N THR A 239 13.39 -17.21 -5.18
CA THR A 239 12.42 -17.40 -4.09
C THR A 239 12.71 -16.46 -2.93
N VAL A 240 13.92 -16.44 -2.39
CA VAL A 240 14.29 -15.54 -1.27
C VAL A 240 13.99 -14.07 -1.60
N LYS A 241 14.28 -13.64 -2.83
CA LYS A 241 13.93 -12.29 -3.31
C LYS A 241 12.42 -12.05 -3.28
N THR A 242 11.60 -12.98 -3.79
CA THR A 242 10.14 -12.89 -3.76
C THR A 242 9.60 -12.75 -2.33
N HIS A 243 10.12 -13.52 -1.38
CA HIS A 243 9.72 -13.44 0.03
C HIS A 243 10.10 -12.09 0.67
N ARG A 244 11.30 -11.56 0.39
CA ARG A 244 11.70 -10.23 0.89
C ARG A 244 10.79 -9.12 0.37
N VAL A 245 10.45 -9.17 -0.92
CA VAL A 245 9.52 -8.22 -1.55
C VAL A 245 8.11 -8.36 -0.95
N ALA A 246 7.63 -9.59 -0.70
CA ALA A 246 6.34 -9.81 -0.03
C ALA A 246 6.32 -9.27 1.40
N LYS A 247 7.40 -9.44 2.17
CA LYS A 247 7.51 -8.87 3.52
C LYS A 247 7.49 -7.34 3.50
N MET A 248 8.21 -6.71 2.57
CA MET A 248 8.19 -5.25 2.42
C MET A 248 6.79 -4.74 2.10
N LEU A 249 6.13 -5.38 1.13
CA LEU A 249 4.80 -4.95 0.71
C LEU A 249 3.73 -5.26 1.75
N PHE A 250 3.94 -6.27 2.61
CA PHE A 250 3.11 -6.48 3.80
C PHE A 250 3.15 -5.27 4.73
N VAL A 251 4.36 -4.75 5.01
CA VAL A 251 4.52 -3.56 5.86
C VAL A 251 3.84 -2.35 5.23
N VAL A 252 4.00 -2.14 3.92
CA VAL A 252 3.27 -1.10 3.17
C VAL A 252 1.76 -1.23 3.35
N THR A 253 1.20 -2.43 3.15
CA THR A 253 -0.24 -2.65 3.29
C THR A 253 -0.73 -2.53 4.74
N ALA A 254 0.09 -2.89 5.73
CA ALA A 254 -0.26 -2.79 7.14
C ALA A 254 -0.33 -1.32 7.59
N VAL A 255 0.62 -0.49 7.15
CA VAL A 255 0.60 0.96 7.41
C VAL A 255 -0.65 1.59 6.81
N PHE A 256 -1.02 1.23 5.57
CA PHE A 256 -2.26 1.69 4.96
C PHE A 256 -3.46 1.38 5.87
N ILE A 257 -3.63 0.13 6.28
CA ILE A 257 -4.76 -0.29 7.14
C ILE A 257 -4.77 0.50 8.45
N VAL A 258 -3.66 0.53 9.18
CA VAL A 258 -3.56 1.22 10.48
C VAL A 258 -3.84 2.72 10.34
N SER A 259 -3.41 3.35 9.25
CA SER A 259 -3.65 4.77 8.99
C SER A 259 -5.11 5.11 8.66
N TYR A 260 -5.90 4.16 8.15
CA TYR A 260 -7.31 4.42 7.77
C TYR A 260 -8.33 3.94 8.82
N ILE A 261 -7.94 3.04 9.74
CA ILE A 261 -8.83 2.54 10.80
C ILE A 261 -9.44 3.69 11.61
N PRO A 262 -8.68 4.67 12.15
CA PRO A 262 -9.27 5.71 12.99
C PRO A 262 -10.31 6.54 12.25
N TYR A 263 -10.05 6.88 10.98
CA TYR A 263 -10.99 7.61 10.13
C TYR A 263 -12.33 6.86 9.96
N PHE A 264 -12.27 5.57 9.59
CA PHE A 264 -13.50 4.78 9.39
C PHE A 264 -14.25 4.51 10.71
N CYS A 265 -13.53 4.27 11.80
CA CYS A 265 -14.15 4.14 13.12
C CYS A 265 -14.90 5.43 13.50
N LEU A 266 -14.27 6.59 13.35
CA LEU A 266 -14.90 7.89 13.63
C LEU A 266 -16.13 8.14 12.76
N ILE A 267 -16.06 7.84 11.46
CA ILE A 267 -17.22 7.95 10.56
C ILE A 267 -18.37 7.07 11.05
N ILE A 268 -18.10 5.80 11.36
CA ILE A 268 -19.13 4.87 11.84
C ILE A 268 -19.74 5.38 13.15
N THR A 269 -18.91 5.85 14.09
CA THR A 269 -19.39 6.40 15.37
C THR A 269 -20.25 7.64 15.16
N ILE A 270 -19.86 8.57 14.27
CA ILE A 270 -20.64 9.78 13.97
C ILE A 270 -22.02 9.42 13.43
N TYR A 271 -22.10 8.49 12.46
CA TYR A 271 -23.38 8.12 11.86
C TYR A 271 -24.24 7.26 12.79
N ALA A 272 -23.63 6.38 13.60
CA ALA A 272 -24.35 5.59 14.60
C ALA A 272 -24.95 6.47 15.72
N ASN A 273 -24.34 7.62 15.99
CA ASN A 273 -24.75 8.57 17.02
C ASN A 273 -25.31 9.88 16.43
N ALA A 274 -25.79 9.86 15.19
CA ALA A 274 -26.27 11.08 14.52
C ALA A 274 -27.45 11.76 15.24
N ASN A 275 -28.20 11.00 16.05
CA ASN A 275 -29.36 11.47 16.82
C ASN A 275 -29.02 11.84 18.27
N THR A 276 -27.76 11.78 18.68
CA THR A 276 -27.33 12.18 20.03
C THR A 276 -26.46 13.43 19.93
N ASN A 277 -26.41 14.23 21.01
CA ASN A 277 -25.53 15.40 21.10
C ASN A 277 -24.06 15.00 21.29
N PHE A 278 -23.60 13.97 20.57
CA PHE A 278 -22.33 13.27 20.72
C PHE A 278 -21.10 14.19 20.68
N LYS A 279 -21.21 15.37 20.04
CA LYS A 279 -20.14 16.36 19.94
C LYS A 279 -20.23 17.53 20.92
N GLU A 280 -21.37 17.74 21.59
CA GLU A 280 -21.57 18.95 22.41
C GLU A 280 -20.77 18.93 23.72
N ASP A 281 -20.39 17.73 24.23
CA ASP A 281 -19.70 17.56 25.51
C ASP A 281 -18.18 17.32 25.39
N TRP A 282 -17.59 17.55 24.21
CA TRP A 282 -16.18 17.23 24.01
C TRP A 282 -15.27 18.25 24.70
N SER A 283 -14.39 17.75 25.56
CA SER A 283 -13.28 18.56 26.07
C SER A 283 -12.38 19.02 24.91
N LYS A 284 -11.67 20.15 25.09
CA LYS A 284 -10.67 20.64 24.10
C LYS A 284 -9.64 19.56 23.72
N THR A 285 -9.28 18.70 24.67
CA THR A 285 -8.40 17.56 24.46
C THR A 285 -9.06 16.51 23.56
N GLY A 286 -10.35 16.23 23.74
CA GLY A 286 -11.13 15.32 22.90
C GLY A 286 -11.24 15.83 21.45
N GLU A 287 -11.51 17.12 21.25
CA GLU A 287 -11.52 17.75 19.93
C GLU A 287 -10.16 17.59 19.22
N ALA A 288 -9.05 17.83 19.92
CA ALA A 288 -7.72 17.67 19.36
C ALA A 288 -7.44 16.22 18.92
N PHE A 289 -7.80 15.23 19.75
CA PHE A 289 -7.65 13.81 19.39
C PHE A 289 -8.49 13.45 18.15
N PHE A 290 -9.71 13.96 18.07
CA PHE A 290 -10.55 13.74 16.90
C PHE A 290 -9.94 14.32 15.63
N GLU A 291 -9.47 15.57 15.66
CA GLU A 291 -8.86 16.20 14.48
C GLU A 291 -7.62 15.42 14.00
N VAL A 292 -6.84 14.86 14.93
CA VAL A 292 -5.68 14.00 14.64
C VAL A 292 -6.13 12.66 14.03
N PHE A 293 -7.07 11.96 14.65
CA PHE A 293 -7.52 10.64 14.18
C PHE A 293 -8.29 10.73 12.86
N TRP A 294 -9.08 11.79 12.66
CA TRP A 294 -9.76 12.08 11.40
C TRP A 294 -8.77 12.21 10.24
N ARG A 295 -7.52 12.64 10.51
CA ARG A 295 -6.45 12.85 9.52
C ARG A 295 -5.35 11.81 9.58
N SER A 296 -5.55 10.72 10.32
CA SER A 296 -4.57 9.64 10.45
C SER A 296 -4.11 9.06 9.10
N PHE A 297 -4.98 9.06 8.09
CA PHE A 297 -4.70 8.58 6.75
C PHE A 297 -3.59 9.38 6.03
N LEU A 298 -3.29 10.62 6.47
CA LEU A 298 -2.21 11.45 5.91
C LEU A 298 -0.84 10.80 6.06
N ILE A 299 -0.64 9.96 7.08
CA ILE A 299 0.62 9.26 7.32
C ILE A 299 0.98 8.35 6.13
N ASN A 300 -0.03 7.82 5.43
CA ASN A 300 0.18 6.92 4.30
C ASN A 300 0.95 7.61 3.15
N SER A 301 0.77 8.92 2.94
CA SER A 301 1.36 9.62 1.80
C SER A 301 2.89 9.65 1.83
N PHE A 302 3.53 9.69 3.00
CA PHE A 302 4.99 9.81 3.10
C PHE A 302 5.69 8.55 3.63
N THR A 303 4.95 7.55 4.11
CA THR A 303 5.55 6.38 4.77
C THR A 303 6.16 5.39 3.76
N ASN A 304 5.62 5.31 2.54
CA ASN A 304 6.10 4.37 1.52
C ASN A 304 7.60 4.53 1.17
N PRO A 305 8.11 5.73 0.85
CA PRO A 305 9.55 5.96 0.66
C PRO A 305 10.41 5.54 1.85
N ILE A 306 9.93 5.77 3.08
CA ILE A 306 10.63 5.38 4.31
C ILE A 306 10.74 3.86 4.39
N ILE A 307 9.64 3.14 4.15
CA ILE A 307 9.62 1.67 4.13
C ILE A 307 10.61 1.14 3.09
N TYR A 308 10.62 1.68 1.86
CA TYR A 308 11.57 1.26 0.83
C TYR A 308 13.02 1.56 1.24
N GLY A 309 13.25 2.71 1.88
CA GLY A 309 14.52 3.09 2.48
C GLY A 309 15.05 2.08 3.50
N PHE A 310 14.18 1.44 4.29
CA PHE A 310 14.62 0.42 5.25
C PHE A 310 14.68 -0.99 4.65
N MET A 311 13.68 -1.36 3.86
CA MET A 311 13.40 -2.76 3.49
C MET A 311 13.85 -3.15 2.08
N ASP A 312 14.04 -2.20 1.16
CA ASP A 312 14.56 -2.46 -0.17
C ASP A 312 16.07 -2.16 -0.25
N LYS A 313 16.89 -3.22 -0.25
CA LYS A 313 18.35 -3.10 -0.37
C LYS A 313 18.77 -2.42 -1.66
N LYS A 314 18.09 -2.70 -2.78
CA LYS A 314 18.46 -2.09 -4.07
C LYS A 314 18.11 -0.61 -4.07
N PHE A 315 16.96 -0.24 -3.54
CA PHE A 315 16.53 1.15 -3.45
C PHE A 315 17.56 1.99 -2.68
N ARG A 316 18.00 1.51 -1.51
CA ARG A 316 19.07 2.15 -0.73
C ARG A 316 20.37 2.37 -1.50
N VAL A 317 20.80 1.37 -2.26
CA VAL A 317 22.05 1.46 -3.04
C VAL A 317 21.90 2.53 -4.13
N GLU A 318 20.77 2.57 -4.83
CA GLU A 318 20.52 3.60 -5.84
C GLU A 318 20.41 5.00 -5.21
N CYS A 319 19.76 5.15 -4.05
CA CYS A 319 19.72 6.42 -3.31
C CYS A 319 21.12 6.92 -2.96
N LYS A 320 21.98 6.05 -2.39
CA LYS A 320 23.37 6.39 -2.08
C LYS A 320 24.16 6.75 -3.33
N THR A 321 23.95 6.02 -4.43
CA THR A 321 24.62 6.29 -5.70
C THR A 321 24.23 7.66 -6.27
N LEU A 322 22.95 8.03 -6.18
CA LEU A 322 22.49 9.35 -6.60
C LEU A 322 23.06 10.45 -5.70
N LEU A 323 23.01 10.27 -4.38
CA LEU A 323 23.56 11.23 -3.43
C LEU A 323 25.06 11.49 -3.67
N ASN A 324 25.85 10.43 -3.84
CA ASN A 324 27.29 10.57 -4.14
C ASN A 324 27.53 11.29 -5.47
N ARG A 325 26.67 11.09 -6.48
CA ARG A 325 26.78 11.83 -7.75
C ARG A 325 26.43 13.31 -7.61
N PHE A 326 25.53 13.67 -6.72
CA PHE A 326 25.22 15.07 -6.43
C PHE A 326 26.35 15.73 -5.64
N ILE A 327 26.86 15.07 -4.60
CA ILE A 327 27.97 15.58 -3.78
C ILE A 327 29.24 15.74 -4.63
N ASN A 328 29.58 14.77 -5.47
CA ASN A 328 30.80 14.84 -6.30
C ASN A 328 30.67 15.75 -7.54
N ARG A 329 29.51 16.40 -7.75
CA ARG A 329 29.26 17.36 -8.85
C ARG A 329 29.07 18.80 -8.36
N GLY A 330 28.94 19.01 -7.05
CA GLY A 330 28.88 20.34 -6.43
C GLY A 330 30.25 20.75 -5.94
#